data_AF-A0A2D7BAY4-F1
#
_entry.id   AF-A0A2D7BAY4-F1
#
_cell.length_a   1.000
_cell.length_b   1.000
_cell.length_c   1.000
_cell.angle_alpha   90.00
_cell.angle_beta   90.00
_cell.angle_gamma   90.00
#
_symmetry.space_group_name_H-M   'P 1'
#
loop_
_entity.id
_entity.type
_entity.pdbx_description
1 polymer ?
#
loop_
_entity_poly.entity_id
_entity_poly.type
_entity_poly.pdbx_seq_one_letter_code
_entity_poly.pdbx_strand_id
1 'polypeptide(L)'
;MLPVDYRPIALSFCCWLCIVGHLSSYLATRNCMAASNQVDLTLQITHRMGLEPLRMDSLRYVNGDGELYSVDRLSYLLSGFVLESWEGHDVRMEGQFAWVDISSRRSLVHLHSIPKNRYKALRFSIGLTPKFNHARVHSLHPQDPLNPQLNGLHWNWSQGYIFLALEGRWQNKKGELSGYSFHLAGDHNLNTVSLAQSLDLTESALCALEFDVNQLIDGPSSVGFDRDGRSTHSAVDDPLAVKLVGNLQSAWSWTGFDIVPDGGNRIKESGKPMDLPHSFTPYRLLLSRTFPVPPLPGDNPLIEERVALGEKLFNDKRLSLDGTIACSHCHQPAYAMGDGVAYSSGIDGRLGRRNAMPLFNLAWKSSFFWDGRSPSLRDQALHPIQDENEMNQSLEQMLEKLQQSSFYQDAFEAAYNSPEITSERVGLAIENFLLTKLSFDSKFDKSLIGQVQLTSMEKRGLELFMTEHEPRSKRFGADCFHCHGGPLFSDQRFHNNGLDDLSTRDLGRFQYTGRARDRGLFMTPSLRNIAVTGPYMHDGRFDTLEEVVAHYNEGLIRHENLDPNLLKHPPGGLGLSSNDQEALVAFLKTLTDDSFVSPLSSGLP
;
A
#
# COMPACT_ATOMS: atom_id res chain seq x y z
N MET A 1 -74.74 -46.13 25.85
CA MET A 1 -75.39 -46.38 24.54
C MET A 1 -74.35 -46.22 23.44
N LEU A 2 -74.53 -46.94 22.32
CA LEU A 2 -73.72 -46.90 21.08
C LEU A 2 -74.27 -45.82 20.11
N PRO A 3 -73.74 -45.64 18.88
CA PRO A 3 -72.41 -45.96 18.28
C PRO A 3 -71.68 -44.63 17.92
N VAL A 4 -70.77 -44.37 16.95
CA VAL A 4 -69.89 -45.00 15.91
C VAL A 4 -68.70 -44.00 15.77
N ASP A 5 -67.45 -44.21 15.35
CA ASP A 5 -66.65 -45.24 14.65
C ASP A 5 -66.90 -45.52 13.15
N TYR A 6 -65.89 -45.25 12.31
CA TYR A 6 -65.56 -46.03 11.10
C TYR A 6 -64.08 -45.87 10.69
N ARG A 7 -63.28 -46.90 10.98
CA ARG A 7 -61.94 -47.25 10.43
C ARG A 7 -62.09 -48.03 9.08
N PRO A 8 -61.07 -48.69 8.43
CA PRO A 8 -59.64 -48.96 8.72
C PRO A 8 -58.71 -48.45 7.57
N ILE A 9 -57.53 -48.96 7.16
CA ILE A 9 -56.59 -50.09 7.42
C ILE A 9 -55.19 -49.64 6.87
N ALA A 10 -53.98 -50.17 7.12
CA ALA A 10 -53.35 -51.26 7.92
C ALA A 10 -52.00 -50.68 8.51
N LEU A 11 -51.04 -51.29 9.24
CA LEU A 11 -50.43 -52.63 9.44
C LEU A 11 -49.46 -53.08 8.32
N SER A 12 -48.22 -53.55 8.56
CA SER A 12 -47.50 -53.99 9.79
C SER A 12 -45.99 -53.60 9.72
N PHE A 13 -45.24 -53.35 10.82
CA PHE A 13 -44.58 -54.29 11.77
C PHE A 13 -43.66 -55.35 11.11
N CYS A 14 -42.46 -55.73 11.60
CA CYS A 14 -41.82 -55.56 12.93
C CYS A 14 -40.26 -55.74 12.88
N CYS A 15 -39.53 -55.35 13.96
CA CYS A 15 -38.24 -55.79 14.58
C CYS A 15 -37.14 -56.62 13.81
N TRP A 16 -35.86 -56.76 14.25
CA TRP A 16 -35.23 -56.56 15.58
C TRP A 16 -33.70 -56.20 15.55
N LEU A 17 -32.94 -56.51 16.62
CA LEU A 17 -31.64 -55.92 17.03
C LEU A 17 -30.33 -56.72 16.75
N CYS A 18 -29.19 -56.00 16.76
CA CYS A 18 -27.77 -56.44 16.96
C CYS A 18 -27.10 -57.27 15.83
N ILE A 19 -25.76 -57.40 15.68
CA ILE A 19 -24.58 -57.31 16.59
C ILE A 19 -23.38 -56.52 15.97
N VAL A 20 -22.45 -56.09 16.83
CA VAL A 20 -21.13 -55.40 16.64
C VAL A 20 -20.13 -56.06 15.65
N GLY A 21 -19.29 -55.27 14.94
CA GLY A 21 -18.00 -55.78 14.40
C GLY A 21 -17.22 -54.93 13.36
N HIS A 22 -16.03 -54.45 13.74
CA HIS A 22 -14.89 -53.85 12.99
C HIS A 22 -14.61 -54.16 11.48
N LEU A 23 -14.00 -53.15 10.80
CA LEU A 23 -12.99 -53.24 9.70
C LEU A 23 -13.45 -53.83 8.32
N SER A 24 -12.83 -53.55 7.16
CA SER A 24 -12.07 -52.39 6.65
C SER A 24 -11.88 -52.49 5.11
N SER A 25 -11.59 -51.34 4.47
CA SER A 25 -10.81 -51.14 3.22
C SER A 25 -11.26 -51.74 1.86
N TYR A 26 -10.60 -51.22 0.80
CA TYR A 26 -10.56 -51.65 -0.61
C TYR A 26 -11.82 -51.56 -1.50
N LEU A 27 -12.09 -50.34 -1.97
CA LEU A 27 -12.23 -50.11 -3.41
C LEU A 27 -11.42 -48.87 -3.81
N ALA A 28 -10.32 -49.07 -4.55
CA ALA A 28 -9.43 -47.98 -4.97
C ALA A 28 -9.95 -47.32 -6.25
N THR A 29 -10.43 -46.08 -6.14
CA THR A 29 -10.71 -45.24 -7.31
C THR A 29 -9.41 -44.88 -8.01
N ARG A 30 -9.17 -45.48 -9.18
CA ARG A 30 -8.16 -45.00 -10.13
C ARG A 30 -8.57 -43.62 -10.62
N ASN A 31 -8.03 -42.57 -10.00
CA ASN A 31 -8.03 -41.23 -10.61
C ASN A 31 -7.14 -41.27 -11.85
N CYS A 32 -7.73 -41.56 -13.01
CA CYS A 32 -7.15 -41.12 -14.27
C CYS A 32 -7.08 -39.59 -14.22
N MET A 33 -5.87 -39.03 -14.15
CA MET A 33 -5.66 -37.61 -14.42
C MET A 33 -6.03 -37.36 -15.88
N ALA A 34 -7.26 -36.90 -16.12
CA ALA A 34 -7.60 -36.26 -17.37
C ALA A 34 -6.67 -35.05 -17.51
N ALA A 35 -5.82 -35.04 -18.53
CA ALA A 35 -4.91 -33.92 -18.77
C ALA A 35 -5.74 -32.64 -18.92
N SER A 36 -5.37 -31.58 -18.21
CA SER A 36 -6.10 -30.31 -18.29
C SER A 36 -6.19 -29.85 -19.75
N ASN A 37 -7.41 -29.51 -20.19
CA ASN A 37 -7.63 -28.85 -21.48
C ASN A 37 -7.43 -27.32 -21.39
N GLN A 38 -6.85 -26.86 -20.27
CA GLN A 38 -6.41 -25.50 -20.04
C GLN A 38 -4.90 -25.43 -19.82
N VAL A 39 -4.34 -24.26 -20.06
CA VAL A 39 -2.94 -23.87 -19.85
C VAL A 39 -2.88 -22.50 -19.20
N ASP A 40 -1.70 -22.16 -18.68
CA ASP A 40 -1.39 -20.85 -18.11
C ASP A 40 -0.40 -20.11 -19.00
N LEU A 41 -0.55 -18.78 -19.08
CA LEU A 41 0.28 -17.89 -19.88
C LEU A 41 0.89 -16.82 -18.98
N THR A 42 2.22 -16.74 -18.92
CA THR A 42 2.91 -15.66 -18.22
C THR A 42 3.38 -14.60 -19.21
N LEU A 43 2.90 -13.36 -19.09
CA LEU A 43 3.46 -12.23 -19.83
C LEU A 43 4.61 -11.64 -19.00
N GLN A 44 5.82 -11.67 -19.55
CA GLN A 44 6.97 -10.95 -19.00
C GLN A 44 7.12 -9.62 -19.73
N ILE A 45 6.96 -8.52 -19.00
CA ILE A 45 7.01 -7.16 -19.56
C ILE A 45 8.39 -6.56 -19.32
N THR A 46 8.98 -6.01 -20.38
CA THR A 46 10.27 -5.31 -20.34
C THR A 46 10.06 -3.83 -20.64
N HIS A 47 10.43 -2.96 -19.71
CA HIS A 47 10.31 -1.51 -19.87
C HIS A 47 11.56 -0.93 -20.52
N ARG A 48 11.37 -0.16 -21.61
CA ARG A 48 12.46 0.41 -22.40
C ARG A 48 12.24 1.91 -22.70
N MET A 49 13.29 2.55 -23.20
CA MET A 49 13.25 3.86 -23.81
C MET A 49 13.92 3.77 -25.18
N GLY A 50 13.12 3.71 -26.25
CA GLY A 50 13.63 3.46 -27.60
C GLY A 50 14.26 2.07 -27.69
N LEU A 51 15.58 1.98 -27.85
CA LEU A 51 16.31 0.69 -27.94
C LEU A 51 17.02 0.29 -26.62
N GLU A 52 17.01 1.14 -25.59
CA GLU A 52 17.73 0.90 -24.33
C GLU A 52 16.77 0.49 -23.20
N PRO A 53 17.17 -0.40 -22.27
CA PRO A 53 16.39 -0.69 -21.06
C PRO A 53 16.13 0.56 -20.22
N LEU A 54 14.90 0.74 -19.73
CA LEU A 54 14.50 1.91 -18.97
C LEU A 54 15.29 2.00 -17.65
N ARG A 55 15.94 3.14 -17.43
CA ARG A 55 16.65 3.48 -16.19
C ARG A 55 15.91 4.61 -15.47
N MET A 56 15.54 4.36 -14.22
CA MET A 56 14.76 5.29 -13.41
C MET A 56 15.63 6.42 -12.80
N ASP A 57 14.98 7.38 -12.16
CA ASP A 57 15.55 8.33 -11.18
C ASP A 57 16.68 9.24 -11.69
N SER A 58 16.74 9.47 -13.01
CA SER A 58 17.86 10.17 -13.63
C SER A 58 17.43 10.95 -14.88
N LEU A 59 17.70 12.25 -14.85
CA LEU A 59 17.45 13.21 -15.93
C LEU A 59 18.40 12.92 -17.11
N ARG A 60 17.90 12.33 -18.20
CA ARG A 60 18.75 11.81 -19.30
C ARG A 60 18.08 11.65 -20.67
N TYR A 61 16.76 11.53 -20.72
CA TYR A 61 16.02 11.26 -21.94
C TYR A 61 15.63 12.57 -22.61
N VAL A 62 15.49 12.59 -23.94
CA VAL A 62 15.11 13.80 -24.68
C VAL A 62 13.89 13.49 -25.51
N ASN A 63 12.81 14.28 -25.36
CA ASN A 63 11.59 14.10 -26.16
C ASN A 63 11.72 14.75 -27.54
N GLY A 64 10.72 14.57 -28.40
CA GLY A 64 10.66 15.15 -29.75
C GLY A 64 10.68 16.68 -29.77
N ASP A 65 10.28 17.34 -28.68
CA ASP A 65 10.38 18.79 -28.52
C ASP A 65 11.78 19.24 -28.10
N GLY A 66 12.68 18.35 -27.67
CA GLY A 66 14.06 18.67 -27.27
C GLY A 66 14.19 19.12 -25.81
N GLU A 67 13.32 18.63 -24.94
CA GLU A 67 13.34 18.82 -23.48
C GLU A 67 13.95 17.58 -22.80
N LEU A 68 14.78 17.78 -21.77
CA LEU A 68 15.46 16.70 -21.07
C LEU A 68 14.59 16.18 -19.92
N TYR A 69 14.40 14.87 -19.75
CA TYR A 69 13.54 14.29 -18.71
C TYR A 69 14.08 13.01 -18.05
N SER A 70 13.50 12.67 -16.90
CA SER A 70 13.66 11.41 -16.16
C SER A 70 12.33 10.68 -16.07
N VAL A 71 12.38 9.40 -15.70
CA VAL A 71 11.20 8.64 -15.26
C VAL A 71 11.48 8.18 -13.84
N ASP A 72 10.68 8.63 -12.88
CA ASP A 72 10.90 8.41 -11.45
C ASP A 72 9.79 7.51 -10.86
N ARG A 73 8.61 7.50 -11.48
CA ARG A 73 7.55 6.50 -11.25
C ARG A 73 7.00 6.02 -12.59
N LEU A 74 6.84 4.70 -12.74
CA LEU A 74 5.95 4.09 -13.74
C LEU A 74 5.23 2.89 -13.10
N SER A 75 3.92 3.00 -12.99
CA SER A 75 3.04 2.05 -12.29
C SER A 75 1.67 2.05 -12.96
N TYR A 76 1.11 0.88 -13.30
CA TYR A 76 -0.15 0.82 -14.06
C TYR A 76 -0.93 -0.48 -13.84
N LEU A 77 -2.21 -0.45 -14.19
CA LEU A 77 -3.14 -1.58 -14.11
C LEU A 77 -3.43 -2.15 -15.49
N LEU A 78 -3.46 -3.47 -15.60
CA LEU A 78 -3.88 -4.21 -16.79
C LEU A 78 -5.12 -5.06 -16.48
N SER A 79 -6.09 -5.06 -17.39
CA SER A 79 -7.30 -5.88 -17.30
C SER A 79 -7.82 -6.29 -18.69
N GLY A 80 -8.99 -6.92 -18.75
CA GLY A 80 -9.71 -7.10 -20.01
C GLY A 80 -8.98 -7.97 -21.04
N PHE A 81 -8.15 -8.92 -20.59
CA PHE A 81 -7.36 -9.78 -21.46
C PHE A 81 -8.24 -10.65 -22.37
N VAL A 82 -7.96 -10.63 -23.67
CA VAL A 82 -8.66 -11.43 -24.69
C VAL A 82 -7.64 -12.04 -25.67
N LEU A 83 -7.73 -13.35 -25.89
CA LEU A 83 -7.00 -14.06 -26.94
C LEU A 83 -7.94 -14.34 -28.12
N GLU A 84 -7.55 -13.97 -29.33
CA GLU A 84 -8.33 -14.24 -30.55
C GLU A 84 -7.79 -15.50 -31.26
N SER A 85 -8.64 -16.51 -31.48
CA SER A 85 -8.24 -17.76 -32.15
C SER A 85 -8.10 -17.58 -33.67
N TRP A 86 -7.41 -18.51 -34.33
CA TRP A 86 -7.37 -18.56 -35.80
C TRP A 86 -8.74 -18.82 -36.44
N GLU A 87 -9.69 -19.36 -35.67
CA GLU A 87 -11.08 -19.61 -36.07
C GLU A 87 -11.98 -18.37 -35.91
N GLY A 88 -11.45 -17.26 -35.36
CA GLY A 88 -12.21 -16.03 -35.11
C GLY A 88 -13.03 -16.05 -33.81
N HIS A 89 -12.62 -16.84 -32.82
CA HIS A 89 -13.29 -16.90 -31.52
C HIS A 89 -12.48 -16.14 -30.44
N ASP A 90 -13.17 -15.26 -29.71
CA ASP A 90 -12.63 -14.55 -28.55
C ASP A 90 -12.67 -15.43 -27.29
N VAL A 91 -11.51 -15.70 -26.70
CA VAL A 91 -11.39 -16.20 -25.32
C VAL A 91 -11.11 -15.02 -24.40
N ARG A 92 -11.98 -14.80 -23.41
CA ARG A 92 -11.91 -13.66 -22.48
C ARG A 92 -11.54 -14.15 -21.07
N MET A 93 -10.47 -13.61 -20.51
CA MET A 93 -10.01 -13.96 -19.15
C MET A 93 -10.64 -13.00 -18.13
N GLU A 94 -11.96 -13.15 -17.92
CA GLU A 94 -12.71 -12.29 -17.00
C GLU A 94 -12.20 -12.41 -15.55
N GLY A 95 -12.17 -11.27 -14.84
CA GLY A 95 -11.72 -11.20 -13.44
C GLY A 95 -10.21 -11.36 -13.24
N GLN A 96 -9.42 -11.49 -14.31
CA GLN A 96 -7.96 -11.52 -14.23
C GLN A 96 -7.40 -10.10 -14.43
N PHE A 97 -6.54 -9.68 -13.51
CA PHE A 97 -5.96 -8.34 -13.42
C PHE A 97 -4.47 -8.44 -13.14
N ALA A 98 -3.71 -7.40 -13.52
CA ALA A 98 -2.36 -7.23 -13.02
C ALA A 98 -2.09 -5.78 -12.64
N TRP A 99 -1.24 -5.62 -11.63
CA TRP A 99 -0.60 -4.37 -11.28
C TRP A 99 0.89 -4.51 -11.61
N VAL A 100 1.36 -3.64 -12.50
CA VAL A 100 2.73 -3.60 -13.00
C VAL A 100 3.40 -2.36 -12.42
N ASP A 101 4.56 -2.54 -11.79
CA ASP A 101 5.27 -1.47 -11.07
C ASP A 101 6.77 -1.70 -11.10
N ILE A 102 7.51 -0.73 -11.66
CA ILE A 102 8.96 -0.87 -11.87
C ILE A 102 9.73 -0.79 -10.54
N SER A 103 9.29 0.07 -9.61
CA SER A 103 9.96 0.27 -8.31
C SER A 103 9.92 -1.01 -7.47
N SER A 104 8.80 -1.73 -7.53
CA SER A 104 8.51 -3.00 -6.88
C SER A 104 9.00 -4.23 -7.67
N ARG A 105 9.58 -4.02 -8.87
CA ARG A 105 9.97 -5.06 -9.83
C ARG A 105 8.84 -6.02 -10.22
N ARG A 106 7.59 -5.55 -10.18
CA ARG A 106 6.41 -6.31 -10.61
C ARG A 106 6.22 -6.13 -12.10
N SER A 107 6.78 -7.04 -12.91
CA SER A 107 6.63 -7.01 -14.38
C SER A 107 6.17 -8.34 -15.01
N LEU A 108 5.73 -9.29 -14.18
CA LEU A 108 5.07 -10.53 -14.63
C LEU A 108 3.55 -10.40 -14.49
N VAL A 109 2.83 -10.89 -15.51
CA VAL A 109 1.37 -11.05 -15.52
C VAL A 109 1.08 -12.53 -15.70
N HIS A 110 0.42 -13.16 -14.73
CA HIS A 110 0.03 -14.56 -14.84
C HIS A 110 -1.45 -14.64 -15.24
N LEU A 111 -1.72 -15.30 -16.36
CA LEU A 111 -3.06 -15.53 -16.89
C LEU A 111 -3.35 -17.03 -16.85
N HIS A 112 -4.50 -17.40 -16.30
CA HIS A 112 -4.82 -18.79 -15.97
C HIS A 112 -6.07 -19.30 -16.70
N SER A 113 -6.20 -20.63 -16.76
CA SER A 113 -7.41 -21.31 -17.28
C SER A 113 -7.70 -21.04 -18.77
N ILE A 114 -6.68 -20.71 -19.57
CA ILE A 114 -6.81 -20.47 -21.02
C ILE A 114 -7.02 -21.81 -21.71
N PRO A 115 -8.05 -22.00 -22.57
CA PRO A 115 -8.24 -23.25 -23.30
C PRO A 115 -7.06 -23.56 -24.24
N LYS A 116 -6.73 -24.85 -24.40
CA LYS A 116 -5.69 -25.27 -25.33
C LYS A 116 -6.08 -25.02 -26.79
N ASN A 117 -5.48 -24.01 -27.42
CA ASN A 117 -5.68 -23.69 -28.84
C ASN A 117 -4.50 -22.84 -29.38
N ARG A 118 -4.49 -22.61 -30.70
CA ARG A 118 -3.65 -21.62 -31.35
C ARG A 118 -4.36 -20.29 -31.47
N TYR A 119 -3.66 -19.22 -31.11
CA TYR A 119 -4.16 -17.85 -31.15
C TYR A 119 -3.31 -16.99 -32.09
N LYS A 120 -3.88 -15.88 -32.57
CA LYS A 120 -3.26 -14.96 -33.55
C LYS A 120 -3.08 -13.52 -33.02
N ALA A 121 -3.70 -13.20 -31.89
CA ALA A 121 -3.56 -11.90 -31.23
C ALA A 121 -3.86 -12.02 -29.73
N LEU A 122 -3.17 -11.18 -28.94
CA LEU A 122 -3.53 -10.84 -27.57
C LEU A 122 -4.03 -9.39 -27.54
N ARG A 123 -5.15 -9.17 -26.88
CA ARG A 123 -5.65 -7.85 -26.49
C ARG A 123 -5.68 -7.74 -24.97
N PHE A 124 -5.45 -6.54 -24.46
CA PHE A 124 -5.63 -6.20 -23.05
C PHE A 124 -5.89 -4.70 -22.92
N SER A 125 -6.50 -4.30 -21.81
CA SER A 125 -6.75 -2.90 -21.50
C SER A 125 -5.75 -2.35 -20.49
N ILE A 126 -5.30 -1.11 -20.71
CA ILE A 126 -4.63 -0.32 -19.67
C ILE A 126 -5.76 0.36 -18.89
N GLY A 127 -5.86 0.07 -17.59
CA GLY A 127 -6.97 0.48 -16.76
C GLY A 127 -8.04 -0.57 -16.55
N LEU A 128 -9.17 -0.14 -15.98
CA LEU A 128 -10.28 -1.00 -15.53
C LEU A 128 -11.59 -0.61 -16.21
N THR A 129 -12.45 -1.60 -16.47
CA THR A 129 -13.84 -1.31 -16.90
C THR A 129 -14.62 -0.65 -15.75
N PRO A 130 -15.68 0.15 -16.03
CA PRO A 130 -16.43 0.88 -15.01
C PRO A 130 -16.93 0.00 -13.84
N LYS A 131 -17.28 -1.26 -14.13
CA LYS A 131 -17.66 -2.29 -13.15
C LYS A 131 -16.62 -2.51 -12.05
N PHE A 132 -15.33 -2.43 -12.40
CA PHE A 132 -14.20 -2.64 -11.48
C PHE A 132 -13.57 -1.32 -11.03
N ASN A 133 -13.59 -0.28 -11.88
CA ASN A 133 -13.10 1.05 -11.52
C ASN A 133 -13.84 1.64 -10.31
N HIS A 134 -15.16 1.45 -10.25
CA HIS A 134 -16.04 1.93 -9.16
C HIS A 134 -16.45 0.81 -8.18
N ALA A 135 -15.71 -0.30 -8.15
CA ALA A 135 -15.99 -1.41 -7.23
C ALA A 135 -15.63 -1.08 -5.78
N ARG A 136 -16.22 -1.78 -4.81
CA ARG A 136 -15.84 -1.66 -3.39
C ARG A 136 -14.51 -2.35 -3.15
N VAL A 137 -13.47 -1.54 -2.92
CA VAL A 137 -12.07 -1.98 -2.83
C VAL A 137 -11.69 -2.56 -1.46
N HIS A 138 -12.50 -2.32 -0.43
CA HIS A 138 -12.19 -2.61 0.98
C HIS A 138 -12.20 -4.11 1.31
N SER A 139 -12.99 -4.89 0.57
CA SER A 139 -13.09 -6.35 0.70
C SER A 139 -12.14 -7.12 -0.22
N LEU A 140 -11.25 -6.43 -0.94
CA LEU A 140 -10.22 -7.09 -1.75
C LEU A 140 -9.18 -7.75 -0.84
N HIS A 141 -8.63 -8.88 -1.30
CA HIS A 141 -7.55 -9.56 -0.57
C HIS A 141 -6.31 -8.65 -0.48
N PRO A 142 -5.46 -8.72 0.56
CA PRO A 142 -4.29 -7.83 0.67
C PRO A 142 -3.24 -8.02 -0.44
N GLN A 143 -3.25 -9.16 -1.13
CA GLN A 143 -2.42 -9.43 -2.31
C GLN A 143 -3.18 -9.35 -3.65
N ASP A 144 -4.42 -8.88 -3.65
CA ASP A 144 -5.19 -8.63 -4.88
C ASP A 144 -4.52 -7.48 -5.68
N PRO A 145 -4.25 -7.64 -7.00
CA PRO A 145 -3.66 -6.58 -7.82
C PRO A 145 -4.43 -5.24 -7.79
N LEU A 146 -5.74 -5.28 -7.53
CA LEU A 146 -6.57 -4.08 -7.41
C LEU A 146 -6.56 -3.47 -6.01
N ASN A 147 -5.99 -4.10 -4.97
CA ASN A 147 -6.01 -3.55 -3.62
C ASN A 147 -5.26 -2.18 -3.56
N PRO A 148 -5.92 -1.07 -3.17
CA PRO A 148 -5.30 0.26 -3.10
C PRO A 148 -4.06 0.35 -2.22
N GLN A 149 -3.97 -0.48 -1.18
CA GLN A 149 -2.81 -0.51 -0.27
C GLN A 149 -1.66 -1.35 -0.80
N LEU A 150 -1.91 -2.16 -1.83
CA LEU A 150 -0.87 -2.87 -2.57
C LEU A 150 -0.35 -2.02 -3.73
N ASN A 151 -1.25 -1.46 -4.55
CA ASN A 151 -0.86 -0.78 -5.80
C ASN A 151 -0.59 0.73 -5.66
N GLY A 152 -1.20 1.42 -4.70
CA GLY A 152 -1.11 2.88 -4.57
C GLY A 152 -1.55 3.64 -5.84
N LEU A 153 -2.53 3.10 -6.58
CA LEU A 153 -3.07 3.59 -7.86
C LEU A 153 -4.59 3.88 -7.76
N HIS A 154 -5.05 4.40 -6.63
CA HIS A 154 -6.49 4.62 -6.39
C HIS A 154 -6.70 5.93 -5.64
N TRP A 155 -7.35 6.89 -6.30
CA TRP A 155 -7.48 8.27 -5.82
C TRP A 155 -8.31 8.33 -4.53
N ASN A 156 -9.60 8.03 -4.63
CA ASN A 156 -10.49 7.75 -3.51
C ASN A 156 -11.88 7.25 -4.03
N TRP A 157 -12.80 7.12 -3.08
CA TRP A 157 -14.24 6.83 -3.16
C TRP A 157 -15.03 7.37 -4.36
N SER A 158 -14.65 8.49 -4.98
CA SER A 158 -15.48 9.17 -5.99
C SER A 158 -14.87 9.23 -7.40
N GLN A 159 -13.62 8.80 -7.57
CA GLN A 159 -12.92 8.86 -8.86
C GLN A 159 -12.33 7.50 -9.32
N GLY A 160 -12.22 6.53 -8.41
CA GLY A 160 -11.70 5.20 -8.71
C GLY A 160 -10.18 5.18 -8.88
N TYR A 161 -9.70 4.47 -9.91
CA TYR A 161 -8.30 4.13 -10.10
C TYR A 161 -7.56 5.03 -11.08
N ILE A 162 -6.27 5.21 -10.78
CA ILE A 162 -5.26 5.56 -11.77
C ILE A 162 -4.95 4.30 -12.58
N PHE A 163 -5.26 4.34 -13.87
CA PHE A 163 -4.99 3.28 -14.84
C PHE A 163 -3.50 3.22 -15.19
N LEU A 164 -2.83 4.37 -15.27
CA LEU A 164 -1.38 4.50 -15.43
C LEU A 164 -0.88 5.77 -14.76
N ALA A 165 0.14 5.65 -13.91
CA ALA A 165 0.90 6.76 -13.33
C ALA A 165 2.32 6.77 -13.91
N LEU A 166 2.69 7.86 -14.58
CA LEU A 166 4.04 8.18 -15.04
C LEU A 166 4.47 9.53 -14.46
N GLU A 167 5.45 9.54 -13.56
CA GLU A 167 5.96 10.76 -12.91
C GLU A 167 7.46 10.88 -13.14
N GLY A 168 7.96 12.12 -13.18
CA GLY A 168 9.37 12.37 -13.38
C GLY A 168 9.75 13.84 -13.29
N ARG A 169 11.03 14.13 -13.48
CA ARG A 169 11.58 15.48 -13.51
C ARG A 169 11.97 15.80 -14.95
N TRP A 170 11.84 17.05 -15.33
CA TRP A 170 12.16 17.51 -16.68
C TRP A 170 12.76 18.91 -16.65
N GLN A 171 13.49 19.26 -17.70
CA GLN A 171 14.27 20.48 -17.81
C GLN A 171 14.11 21.07 -19.21
N ASN A 172 13.72 22.35 -19.27
CA ASN A 172 13.55 23.04 -20.54
C ASN A 172 14.90 23.49 -21.14
N LYS A 173 14.84 24.02 -22.36
CA LYS A 173 16.02 24.43 -23.15
C LYS A 173 16.85 25.58 -22.55
N LYS A 174 16.42 26.19 -21.44
CA LYS A 174 17.21 27.17 -20.68
C LYS A 174 17.92 26.57 -19.45
N GLY A 175 17.62 25.32 -19.11
CA GLY A 175 18.08 24.67 -17.88
C GLY A 175 17.12 24.78 -16.68
N GLU A 176 15.91 25.35 -16.86
CA GLU A 176 14.93 25.49 -15.78
C GLU A 176 14.34 24.09 -15.43
N LEU A 177 14.56 23.61 -14.20
CA LEU A 177 14.13 22.28 -13.73
C LEU A 177 12.73 22.33 -13.09
N SER A 178 11.86 21.41 -13.51
CA SER A 178 10.50 21.24 -12.98
C SER A 178 10.13 19.74 -12.87
N GLY A 179 9.02 19.44 -12.20
CA GLY A 179 8.43 18.10 -12.15
C GLY A 179 7.31 17.93 -13.17
N TYR A 180 6.91 16.68 -13.39
CA TYR A 180 5.67 16.33 -14.09
C TYR A 180 5.00 15.08 -13.48
N SER A 181 3.68 14.97 -13.63
CA SER A 181 2.87 13.85 -13.13
C SER A 181 1.73 13.52 -14.10
N PHE A 182 1.93 12.50 -14.95
CA PHE A 182 0.93 12.04 -15.92
C PHE A 182 0.19 10.82 -15.38
N HIS A 183 -0.96 11.06 -14.78
CA HIS A 183 -1.88 10.05 -14.26
C HIS A 183 -3.12 9.94 -15.16
N LEU A 184 -3.25 8.82 -15.87
CA LEU A 184 -4.43 8.47 -16.65
C LEU A 184 -5.41 7.71 -15.74
N ALA A 185 -6.65 8.19 -15.62
CA ALA A 185 -7.69 7.67 -14.74
C ALA A 185 -9.08 7.93 -15.35
N GLY A 186 -10.11 7.30 -14.77
CA GLY A 186 -11.50 7.52 -15.18
C GLY A 186 -11.91 6.78 -16.46
N ASP A 187 -13.18 6.43 -16.56
CA ASP A 187 -13.69 5.44 -17.52
C ASP A 187 -13.46 5.79 -19.01
N HIS A 188 -13.34 7.08 -19.35
CA HIS A 188 -13.10 7.54 -20.71
C HIS A 188 -11.64 7.36 -21.17
N ASN A 189 -10.70 7.20 -20.25
CA ASN A 189 -9.28 6.93 -20.55
C ASN A 189 -8.96 5.43 -20.60
N LEU A 190 -9.97 4.55 -20.51
CA LEU A 190 -9.81 3.10 -20.66
C LEU A 190 -9.39 2.75 -22.09
N ASN A 191 -8.11 2.44 -22.27
CA ASN A 191 -7.53 2.10 -23.57
C ASN A 191 -7.42 0.58 -23.74
N THR A 192 -7.57 0.07 -24.96
CA THR A 192 -7.30 -1.34 -25.29
C THR A 192 -6.20 -1.43 -26.35
N VAL A 193 -5.11 -2.10 -25.98
CA VAL A 193 -3.98 -2.44 -26.85
C VAL A 193 -4.24 -3.80 -27.50
N SER A 194 -3.94 -3.91 -28.78
CA SER A 194 -4.03 -5.13 -29.58
C SER A 194 -2.67 -5.46 -30.19
N LEU A 195 -2.14 -6.65 -29.90
CA LEU A 195 -0.85 -7.11 -30.38
C LEU A 195 -1.03 -8.43 -31.16
N ALA A 196 -0.85 -8.40 -32.47
CA ALA A 196 -0.95 -9.59 -33.33
C ALA A 196 0.35 -10.41 -33.28
N GLN A 197 0.22 -11.72 -33.01
CA GLN A 197 1.31 -12.69 -32.93
C GLN A 197 0.73 -14.11 -32.93
N SER A 198 1.40 -15.06 -33.57
CA SER A 198 1.04 -16.48 -33.44
C SER A 198 1.48 -17.01 -32.08
N LEU A 199 0.53 -17.53 -31.30
CA LEU A 199 0.74 -18.11 -29.98
C LEU A 199 0.21 -19.56 -30.01
N ASP A 200 1.08 -20.54 -29.79
CA ASP A 200 0.69 -21.96 -29.71
C ASP A 200 0.53 -22.36 -28.24
N LEU A 201 -0.68 -22.16 -27.70
CA LEU A 201 -1.02 -22.43 -26.31
C LEU A 201 -1.57 -23.84 -26.15
N THR A 202 -0.91 -24.83 -26.76
CA THR A 202 -1.16 -26.25 -26.51
C THR A 202 -0.52 -26.73 -25.20
N GLU A 203 0.52 -26.03 -24.74
CA GLU A 203 1.15 -26.14 -23.42
C GLU A 203 1.22 -24.75 -22.76
N SER A 204 1.59 -24.69 -21.47
CA SER A 204 1.81 -23.42 -20.78
C SER A 204 3.03 -22.68 -21.34
N ALA A 205 2.98 -21.36 -21.39
CA ALA A 205 3.98 -20.57 -22.11
C ALA A 205 4.33 -19.24 -21.42
N LEU A 206 5.45 -18.66 -21.86
CA LEU A 206 5.90 -17.32 -21.52
C LEU A 206 5.90 -16.44 -22.79
N CYS A 207 5.28 -15.27 -22.67
CA CYS A 207 5.25 -14.23 -23.69
C CYS A 207 6.15 -13.08 -23.25
N ALA A 208 7.18 -12.75 -24.04
CA ALA A 208 7.96 -11.53 -23.82
C ALA A 208 7.28 -10.35 -24.55
N LEU A 209 6.85 -9.37 -23.74
CA LEU A 209 6.28 -8.09 -24.17
C LEU A 209 7.22 -6.95 -23.80
N GLU A 210 7.10 -5.84 -24.51
CA GLU A 210 7.78 -4.59 -24.19
C GLU A 210 6.78 -3.47 -23.94
N PHE A 211 7.16 -2.53 -23.08
CA PHE A 211 6.52 -1.22 -22.97
C PHE A 211 7.59 -0.14 -23.15
N ASP A 212 7.49 0.62 -24.23
CA ASP A 212 8.43 1.66 -24.63
C ASP A 212 7.93 3.05 -24.21
N VAL A 213 8.56 3.64 -23.21
CA VAL A 213 8.18 4.96 -22.71
C VAL A 213 8.45 6.06 -23.75
N ASN A 214 9.39 5.84 -24.68
CA ASN A 214 9.64 6.80 -25.78
C ASN A 214 8.44 6.85 -26.72
N GLN A 215 7.76 5.72 -26.93
CA GLN A 215 6.54 5.65 -27.75
C GLN A 215 5.29 6.10 -26.99
N LEU A 216 5.32 6.16 -25.65
CA LEU A 216 4.26 6.81 -24.87
C LEU A 216 4.36 8.34 -24.95
N ILE A 217 5.57 8.90 -24.90
CA ILE A 217 5.84 10.35 -24.96
C ILE A 217 5.84 10.89 -26.39
N ASP A 218 6.50 10.21 -27.34
CA ASP A 218 6.71 10.68 -28.72
C ASP A 218 6.08 9.76 -29.80
N GLY A 219 5.33 8.73 -29.40
CA GLY A 219 4.36 8.07 -30.29
C GLY A 219 3.32 9.07 -30.80
N PRO A 220 2.38 8.65 -31.67
CA PRO A 220 1.83 9.41 -32.79
C PRO A 220 1.40 10.86 -32.54
N SER A 221 1.04 11.25 -31.32
CA SER A 221 0.99 12.65 -30.90
C SER A 221 2.02 12.96 -29.80
N SER A 222 3.13 13.64 -30.14
CA SER A 222 4.21 13.94 -29.17
C SER A 222 3.75 14.79 -27.99
N VAL A 223 4.43 14.63 -26.85
CA VAL A 223 4.19 15.33 -25.59
C VAL A 223 5.37 16.23 -25.24
N GLY A 224 5.15 17.54 -25.25
CA GLY A 224 6.09 18.56 -24.76
C GLY A 224 5.67 19.10 -23.40
N PHE A 225 6.57 19.16 -22.43
CA PHE A 225 6.27 19.49 -21.03
C PHE A 225 5.98 20.99 -20.81
N ASP A 226 6.66 21.90 -21.51
CA ASP A 226 6.30 23.33 -21.54
C ASP A 226 5.11 23.63 -22.48
N ARG A 227 4.89 22.78 -23.51
CA ARG A 227 3.86 23.01 -24.54
C ARG A 227 2.47 22.50 -24.15
N ASP A 228 2.39 21.22 -23.81
CA ASP A 228 1.14 20.50 -23.59
C ASP A 228 0.75 20.50 -22.11
N GLY A 229 1.74 20.45 -21.20
CA GLY A 229 1.57 20.62 -19.76
C GLY A 229 2.33 19.59 -18.91
N ARG A 230 2.18 19.72 -17.58
CA ARG A 230 3.00 19.01 -16.57
C ARG A 230 2.20 18.11 -15.63
N SER A 231 0.88 18.12 -15.72
CA SER A 231 -0.02 17.25 -14.93
C SER A 231 -1.14 16.73 -15.85
N THR A 232 -1.88 15.68 -15.47
CA THR A 232 -3.09 15.26 -16.22
C THR A 232 -4.24 14.99 -15.26
N HIS A 233 -5.31 15.79 -15.38
CA HIS A 233 -6.39 15.82 -14.38
C HIS A 233 -7.37 14.67 -14.54
N SER A 234 -7.18 13.86 -15.59
CA SER A 234 -8.12 12.85 -16.04
C SER A 234 -9.56 13.37 -16.15
N ALA A 235 -9.69 14.66 -16.47
CA ALA A 235 -10.94 15.26 -16.89
C ALA A 235 -11.31 14.73 -18.28
N VAL A 236 -12.61 14.74 -18.59
CA VAL A 236 -13.09 14.49 -19.95
C VAL A 236 -12.48 15.55 -20.86
N ASP A 237 -11.92 15.12 -21.99
CA ASP A 237 -11.23 15.94 -23.00
C ASP A 237 -9.97 16.70 -22.52
N ASP A 238 -9.27 16.25 -21.47
CA ASP A 238 -7.91 16.74 -21.15
C ASP A 238 -6.96 16.45 -22.34
N PRO A 239 -6.44 17.47 -23.05
CA PRO A 239 -5.70 17.25 -24.30
C PRO A 239 -4.41 16.45 -24.12
N LEU A 240 -3.80 16.50 -22.93
CA LEU A 240 -2.57 15.77 -22.64
C LEU A 240 -2.87 14.30 -22.30
N ALA A 241 -3.95 14.03 -21.55
CA ALA A 241 -4.43 12.67 -21.34
C ALA A 241 -4.83 12.01 -22.68
N VAL A 242 -5.53 12.73 -23.56
CA VAL A 242 -5.93 12.24 -24.89
C VAL A 242 -4.73 11.85 -25.76
N LYS A 243 -3.64 12.66 -25.75
CA LYS A 243 -2.38 12.29 -26.43
C LYS A 243 -1.79 10.99 -25.88
N LEU A 244 -1.57 10.93 -24.57
CA LEU A 244 -0.96 9.77 -23.91
C LEU A 244 -1.79 8.49 -24.12
N VAL A 245 -3.12 8.57 -24.05
CA VAL A 245 -4.05 7.47 -24.35
C VAL A 245 -3.94 7.03 -25.81
N GLY A 246 -3.85 7.97 -26.76
CA GLY A 246 -3.63 7.66 -28.17
C GLY A 246 -2.29 6.99 -28.46
N ASN A 247 -1.27 7.31 -27.67
CA ASN A 247 0.09 6.78 -27.81
C ASN A 247 0.28 5.37 -27.23
N LEU A 248 -0.66 4.85 -26.43
CA LEU A 248 -0.53 3.53 -25.80
C LEU A 248 -0.38 2.39 -26.82
N GLN A 249 -1.11 2.39 -27.95
CA GLN A 249 -1.03 1.30 -28.94
C GLN A 249 0.32 1.22 -29.66
N SER A 250 1.05 2.33 -29.83
CA SER A 250 2.43 2.33 -30.35
C SER A 250 3.47 1.97 -29.29
N ALA A 251 3.14 2.07 -28.01
CA ALA A 251 4.06 1.85 -26.91
C ALA A 251 4.30 0.39 -26.54
N TRP A 252 3.55 -0.56 -27.13
CA TRP A 252 3.66 -1.98 -26.81
C TRP A 252 4.06 -2.82 -28.02
N SER A 253 5.03 -3.74 -27.82
CA SER A 253 5.53 -4.66 -28.85
C SER A 253 5.78 -6.07 -28.31
N TRP A 254 5.82 -7.05 -29.22
CA TRP A 254 6.28 -8.42 -28.93
C TRP A 254 7.80 -8.53 -29.07
N THR A 255 8.44 -9.34 -28.23
CA THR A 255 9.86 -9.71 -28.36
C THR A 255 10.11 -11.21 -28.46
N GLY A 256 9.26 -12.05 -27.87
CA GLY A 256 9.48 -13.49 -27.82
C GLY A 256 8.28 -14.29 -27.33
N PHE A 257 8.30 -15.58 -27.61
CA PHE A 257 7.31 -16.56 -27.19
C PHE A 257 8.01 -17.90 -26.98
N ASP A 258 8.02 -18.38 -25.74
CA ASP A 258 8.70 -19.61 -25.33
C ASP A 258 7.72 -20.54 -24.60
N ILE A 259 7.76 -21.84 -24.91
CA ILE A 259 6.95 -22.84 -24.19
C ILE A 259 7.64 -23.16 -22.87
N VAL A 260 6.88 -23.16 -21.76
CA VAL A 260 7.38 -23.34 -20.39
C VAL A 260 6.56 -24.44 -19.71
N PRO A 261 6.98 -25.72 -19.79
CA PRO A 261 6.15 -26.87 -19.42
C PRO A 261 5.56 -26.87 -18.00
N ASP A 262 6.24 -26.23 -17.03
CA ASP A 262 5.84 -26.21 -15.62
C ASP A 262 5.09 -24.93 -15.17
N GLY A 263 4.81 -23.97 -16.07
CA GLY A 263 4.03 -22.76 -15.74
C GLY A 263 4.70 -21.86 -14.68
N GLY A 264 5.64 -21.01 -15.13
CA GLY A 264 6.64 -20.30 -14.31
C GLY A 264 6.23 -19.85 -12.90
N ASN A 265 6.75 -20.56 -11.89
CA ASN A 265 6.75 -20.23 -10.47
C ASN A 265 5.42 -19.71 -9.87
N ARG A 266 4.62 -20.63 -9.35
CA ARG A 266 3.50 -20.30 -8.44
C ARG A 266 3.97 -19.39 -7.30
N ILE A 267 3.12 -18.43 -6.93
CA ILE A 267 3.32 -17.55 -5.77
C ILE A 267 3.61 -18.42 -4.54
N LYS A 268 4.70 -18.13 -3.82
CA LYS A 268 5.02 -18.81 -2.55
C LYS A 268 3.84 -18.66 -1.59
N GLU A 269 3.38 -19.77 -1.04
CA GLU A 269 2.41 -19.78 0.05
C GLU A 269 2.94 -18.97 1.24
N SER A 270 2.03 -18.37 2.01
CA SER A 270 2.38 -17.69 3.26
C SER A 270 3.15 -18.64 4.18
N GLY A 271 4.24 -18.14 4.79
CA GLY A 271 5.08 -18.95 5.67
C GLY A 271 4.27 -19.67 6.75
N LYS A 272 4.64 -20.94 7.01
CA LYS A 272 4.01 -21.75 8.05
C LYS A 272 4.00 -20.96 9.38
N PRO A 273 2.87 -20.87 10.11
CA PRO A 273 2.80 -20.21 11.40
C PRO A 273 3.91 -20.67 12.35
N MET A 274 4.64 -19.71 12.90
CA MET A 274 5.67 -19.94 13.91
C MET A 274 5.00 -20.25 15.24
N ASP A 275 5.32 -21.42 15.78
CA ASP A 275 5.05 -21.86 17.14
C ASP A 275 3.63 -21.53 17.65
N LEU A 276 2.62 -21.78 16.81
CA LEU A 276 1.21 -21.58 17.17
C LEU A 276 0.81 -22.65 18.21
N PRO A 277 0.32 -22.27 19.41
CA PRO A 277 0.00 -23.23 20.46
C PRO A 277 -1.09 -24.24 20.08
N HIS A 278 -1.14 -25.37 20.80
CA HIS A 278 -2.19 -26.37 20.61
C HIS A 278 -3.60 -25.90 20.99
N SER A 279 -3.69 -24.88 21.85
CA SER A 279 -4.92 -24.17 22.22
C SER A 279 -4.60 -22.68 22.34
N PHE A 280 -5.34 -21.83 21.64
CA PHE A 280 -5.14 -20.39 21.57
C PHE A 280 -6.47 -19.68 21.28
N THR A 281 -6.54 -18.38 21.54
CA THR A 281 -7.75 -17.58 21.38
C THR A 281 -7.57 -16.59 20.21
N PRO A 282 -8.25 -16.78 19.06
CA PRO A 282 -8.04 -15.92 17.89
C PRO A 282 -8.47 -14.47 18.14
N TYR A 283 -7.52 -13.53 18.05
CA TYR A 283 -7.80 -12.11 18.33
C TYR A 283 -8.69 -11.50 17.24
N ARG A 284 -9.81 -10.90 17.65
CA ARG A 284 -10.78 -10.31 16.72
C ARG A 284 -10.50 -8.83 16.49
N LEU A 285 -9.76 -8.51 15.42
CA LEU A 285 -9.66 -7.11 14.96
C LEU A 285 -11.06 -6.56 14.65
N LEU A 286 -11.41 -5.46 15.30
CA LEU A 286 -12.56 -4.63 14.93
C LEU A 286 -12.08 -3.52 13.98
N LEU A 287 -12.81 -3.31 12.90
CA LEU A 287 -12.45 -2.38 11.84
C LEU A 287 -13.71 -1.88 11.11
N SER A 288 -13.72 -0.60 10.70
CA SER A 288 -14.79 -0.08 9.85
C SER A 288 -14.82 -0.80 8.49
N ARG A 289 -16.02 -1.02 7.95
CA ARG A 289 -16.22 -1.53 6.57
C ARG A 289 -15.71 -0.57 5.48
N THR A 290 -15.28 0.63 5.84
CA THR A 290 -14.62 1.58 4.94
C THR A 290 -13.09 1.39 4.83
N PHE A 291 -12.50 0.52 5.64
CA PHE A 291 -11.06 0.24 5.59
C PHE A 291 -10.75 -1.05 4.84
N PRO A 292 -9.66 -1.09 4.05
CA PRO A 292 -9.21 -2.29 3.36
C PRO A 292 -8.70 -3.35 4.34
N VAL A 293 -8.90 -4.63 4.04
CA VAL A 293 -8.34 -5.74 4.84
C VAL A 293 -6.81 -5.57 4.96
N PRO A 294 -6.22 -5.60 6.17
CA PRO A 294 -4.77 -5.45 6.35
C PRO A 294 -3.97 -6.68 5.89
N PRO A 295 -2.77 -6.49 5.29
CA PRO A 295 -1.80 -7.55 5.01
C PRO A 295 -1.13 -8.09 6.29
N LEU A 296 -1.90 -8.77 7.14
CA LEU A 296 -1.37 -9.38 8.37
C LEU A 296 -0.32 -10.47 8.06
N PRO A 297 0.76 -10.60 8.87
CA PRO A 297 1.75 -11.66 8.69
C PRO A 297 1.14 -13.05 8.95
N GLY A 298 1.12 -13.91 7.93
CA GLY A 298 0.59 -15.28 8.04
C GLY A 298 1.44 -16.22 8.90
N ASP A 299 2.69 -15.86 9.17
CA ASP A 299 3.61 -16.58 10.04
C ASP A 299 3.42 -16.23 11.54
N ASN A 300 2.88 -15.03 11.83
CA ASN A 300 2.62 -14.52 13.17
C ASN A 300 1.13 -14.16 13.37
N PRO A 301 0.22 -15.15 13.32
CA PRO A 301 -1.22 -14.92 13.44
C PRO A 301 -1.59 -14.20 14.75
N LEU A 302 -2.63 -13.37 14.69
CA LEU A 302 -3.10 -12.60 15.85
C LEU A 302 -3.89 -13.48 16.82
N ILE A 303 -3.36 -13.66 18.03
CA ILE A 303 -3.99 -14.41 19.13
C ILE A 303 -3.93 -13.58 20.41
N GLU A 304 -4.94 -13.69 21.28
CA GLU A 304 -5.07 -12.87 22.49
C GLU A 304 -3.85 -13.03 23.42
N GLU A 305 -3.26 -14.22 23.45
CA GLU A 305 -2.07 -14.55 24.24
C GLU A 305 -0.83 -13.75 23.78
N ARG A 306 -0.62 -13.62 22.47
CA ARG A 306 0.49 -12.83 21.88
C ARG A 306 0.25 -11.33 22.01
N VAL A 307 -0.98 -10.87 21.81
CA VAL A 307 -1.36 -9.46 21.99
C VAL A 307 -1.18 -9.03 23.44
N ALA A 308 -1.59 -9.85 24.41
CA ALA A 308 -1.42 -9.56 25.82
C ALA A 308 0.06 -9.53 26.23
N LEU A 309 0.87 -10.50 25.76
CA LEU A 309 2.32 -10.51 25.98
C LEU A 309 3.00 -9.26 25.39
N GLY A 310 2.64 -8.89 24.16
CA GLY A 310 3.13 -7.67 23.51
C GLY A 310 2.76 -6.40 24.26
N GLU A 311 1.54 -6.30 24.79
CA GLU A 311 1.13 -5.16 25.63
C GLU A 311 1.97 -5.04 26.91
N LYS A 312 2.30 -6.17 27.55
CA LYS A 312 3.17 -6.17 28.73
C LYS A 312 4.58 -5.73 28.38
N LEU A 313 5.18 -6.29 27.33
CA LEU A 313 6.52 -5.92 26.86
C LEU A 313 6.59 -4.42 26.50
N PHE A 314 5.62 -3.90 25.75
CA PHE A 314 5.55 -2.49 25.35
C PHE A 314 5.52 -1.49 26.53
N ASN A 315 5.04 -1.95 27.70
CA ASN A 315 4.96 -1.16 28.92
C ASN A 315 6.04 -1.52 29.97
N ASP A 316 6.89 -2.51 29.72
CA ASP A 316 7.87 -2.98 30.70
C ASP A 316 9.20 -2.24 30.60
N LYS A 317 9.55 -1.53 31.68
CA LYS A 317 10.82 -0.81 31.78
C LYS A 317 12.04 -1.74 31.80
N ARG A 318 11.88 -3.04 32.10
CA ARG A 318 13.01 -4.01 32.09
C ARG A 318 13.71 -4.11 30.73
N LEU A 319 13.04 -3.74 29.64
CA LEU A 319 13.62 -3.67 28.30
C LEU A 319 14.68 -2.56 28.14
N SER A 320 14.74 -1.56 29.03
CA SER A 320 15.84 -0.57 29.06
C SER A 320 17.05 -1.04 29.88
N LEU A 321 18.18 -0.37 29.72
CA LEU A 321 19.42 -0.68 30.45
C LEU A 321 19.26 -0.54 31.97
N ASP A 322 18.76 0.61 32.40
CA ASP A 322 18.66 1.05 33.79
C ASP A 322 17.31 0.70 34.46
N GLY A 323 16.29 0.38 33.66
CA GLY A 323 14.93 0.16 34.15
C GLY A 323 14.08 1.43 34.28
N THR A 324 14.47 2.54 33.63
CA THR A 324 13.70 3.80 33.67
C THR A 324 12.69 3.94 32.55
N ILE A 325 12.90 3.36 31.37
CA ILE A 325 12.11 3.63 30.15
C ILE A 325 11.51 2.34 29.54
N ALA A 326 10.31 2.47 28.99
CA ALA A 326 9.60 1.47 28.18
C ALA A 326 9.00 2.17 26.95
N CYS A 327 8.62 1.43 25.91
CA CYS A 327 8.12 1.99 24.64
C CYS A 327 6.96 2.99 24.83
N SER A 328 6.06 2.75 25.78
CA SER A 328 4.94 3.65 26.11
C SER A 328 5.32 5.02 26.71
N HIS A 329 6.60 5.30 26.95
CA HIS A 329 7.07 6.64 27.36
C HIS A 329 7.18 7.58 26.15
N CYS A 330 7.64 7.06 25.01
CA CYS A 330 7.74 7.80 23.74
C CYS A 330 6.51 7.60 22.83
N HIS A 331 5.60 6.69 23.21
CA HIS A 331 4.43 6.32 22.42
C HIS A 331 3.18 6.28 23.32
N GLN A 332 2.68 7.47 23.65
CA GLN A 332 1.61 7.73 24.60
C GLN A 332 0.25 7.86 23.89
N PRO A 333 -0.85 7.26 24.39
CA PRO A 333 -2.16 7.35 23.74
C PRO A 333 -2.66 8.78 23.48
N ALA A 334 -2.36 9.71 24.39
CA ALA A 334 -2.77 11.13 24.29
C ALA A 334 -2.24 11.86 23.05
N TYR A 335 -1.13 11.38 22.46
CA TYR A 335 -0.56 11.89 21.20
C TYR A 335 -0.72 10.88 20.06
N ALA A 336 -1.80 10.09 20.10
CA ALA A 336 -2.06 8.96 19.20
C ALA A 336 -0.87 7.99 19.08
N MET A 337 -0.22 7.65 20.22
CA MET A 337 1.00 6.83 20.29
C MET A 337 2.27 7.52 19.75
N GLY A 338 2.36 8.86 19.82
CA GLY A 338 3.61 9.64 19.80
C GLY A 338 3.98 10.18 21.19
N ASP A 339 4.91 11.14 21.30
CA ASP A 339 5.41 11.70 22.57
C ASP A 339 5.04 13.17 22.85
N GLY A 340 4.65 13.92 21.83
CA GLY A 340 4.34 15.35 21.95
C GLY A 340 5.57 16.27 21.95
N VAL A 341 6.75 15.79 21.52
CA VAL A 341 8.00 16.57 21.50
C VAL A 341 8.80 16.41 20.21
N ALA A 342 9.71 17.35 19.92
CA ALA A 342 10.52 17.31 18.70
C ALA A 342 11.55 16.17 18.70
N TYR A 343 12.08 15.82 19.88
CA TYR A 343 13.01 14.72 20.09
C TYR A 343 12.70 14.03 21.42
N SER A 344 12.48 12.72 21.37
CA SER A 344 12.23 11.90 22.56
C SER A 344 13.44 11.88 23.48
N SER A 345 13.22 11.76 24.80
CA SER A 345 14.29 11.53 25.78
C SER A 345 14.43 10.04 26.07
N GLY A 346 15.58 9.47 25.71
CA GLY A 346 16.04 8.16 26.19
C GLY A 346 16.68 8.22 27.58
N ILE A 347 17.40 7.15 27.92
CA ILE A 347 18.12 7.02 29.20
C ILE A 347 19.15 8.15 29.40
N ASP A 348 19.51 8.43 30.65
CA ASP A 348 20.35 9.57 31.07
C ASP A 348 19.89 10.97 30.59
N GLY A 349 18.70 11.10 29.99
CA GLY A 349 18.24 12.35 29.36
C GLY A 349 18.82 12.59 27.96
N ARG A 350 19.38 11.55 27.31
CA ARG A 350 19.89 11.63 25.93
C ARG A 350 18.70 11.88 24.98
N LEU A 351 18.87 12.80 24.03
CA LEU A 351 17.82 13.10 23.05
C LEU A 351 17.99 12.28 21.79
N GLY A 352 16.88 11.74 21.29
CA GLY A 352 16.79 11.12 19.97
C GLY A 352 17.06 12.12 18.84
N ARG A 353 17.16 11.61 17.61
CA ARG A 353 17.52 12.41 16.42
C ARG A 353 16.34 12.79 15.52
N ARG A 354 15.13 12.36 15.86
CA ARG A 354 13.87 12.59 15.13
C ARG A 354 12.69 12.64 16.10
N ASN A 355 11.56 13.17 15.65
CA ASN A 355 10.26 13.06 16.34
C ASN A 355 9.76 11.60 16.33
N ALA A 356 9.11 11.17 17.42
CA ALA A 356 8.57 9.81 17.56
C ALA A 356 7.36 9.59 16.63
N MET A 357 7.50 8.69 15.65
CA MET A 357 6.39 8.35 14.76
C MET A 357 5.20 7.76 15.53
N PRO A 358 3.97 8.28 15.33
CA PRO A 358 2.76 7.71 15.93
C PRO A 358 2.52 6.24 15.53
N LEU A 359 2.30 5.38 16.52
CA LEU A 359 2.10 3.94 16.33
C LEU A 359 0.61 3.55 16.22
N PHE A 360 -0.05 4.00 15.16
CA PHE A 360 -1.39 3.53 14.76
C PHE A 360 -1.41 3.05 13.30
N ASN A 361 -2.41 2.23 12.96
CA ASN A 361 -2.63 1.67 11.62
C ASN A 361 -1.37 1.04 10.98
N LEU A 362 -0.50 0.46 11.81
CA LEU A 362 0.75 -0.18 11.35
C LEU A 362 0.49 -1.47 10.56
N ALA A 363 -0.71 -2.05 10.65
CA ALA A 363 -1.12 -3.28 9.98
C ALA A 363 -1.20 -3.20 8.44
N TRP A 364 -1.03 -2.01 7.85
CA TRP A 364 -0.88 -1.83 6.40
C TRP A 364 0.54 -1.42 5.98
N LYS A 365 1.48 -1.24 6.92
CA LYS A 365 2.86 -0.81 6.61
C LYS A 365 3.76 -1.94 6.15
N SER A 366 4.57 -1.66 5.14
CA SER A 366 5.59 -2.58 4.57
C SER A 366 7.04 -2.14 4.85
N SER A 367 7.25 -1.01 5.52
CA SER A 367 8.55 -0.49 5.95
C SER A 367 8.35 0.44 7.15
N PHE A 368 9.39 0.60 7.98
CA PHE A 368 9.29 1.23 9.29
C PHE A 368 10.47 2.17 9.57
N PHE A 369 10.25 3.12 10.48
CA PHE A 369 11.00 4.39 10.66
C PHE A 369 10.84 5.41 9.51
N TRP A 370 11.12 6.68 9.81
CA TRP A 370 11.10 7.81 8.87
C TRP A 370 11.98 7.60 7.62
N ASP A 371 13.09 6.86 7.72
CA ASP A 371 14.01 6.54 6.62
C ASP A 371 13.65 5.22 5.91
N GLY A 372 12.78 4.40 6.49
CA GLY A 372 12.44 3.07 6.02
C GLY A 372 13.56 2.05 6.15
N ARG A 373 14.45 2.20 7.14
CA ARG A 373 15.59 1.28 7.37
C ARG A 373 15.18 -0.11 7.83
N SER A 374 14.02 -0.26 8.46
CA SER A 374 13.50 -1.54 8.94
C SER A 374 12.44 -2.11 7.98
N PRO A 375 12.50 -3.41 7.61
CA PRO A 375 11.56 -4.05 6.70
C PRO A 375 10.35 -4.70 7.39
N SER A 376 10.28 -4.74 8.72
CA SER A 376 9.17 -5.38 9.44
C SER A 376 8.94 -4.80 10.83
N LEU A 377 7.72 -4.92 11.36
CA LEU A 377 7.37 -4.35 12.67
C LEU A 377 8.07 -5.07 13.83
N ARG A 378 8.19 -6.41 13.75
CA ARG A 378 8.98 -7.21 14.71
C ARG A 378 10.46 -6.85 14.77
N ASP A 379 11.05 -6.46 13.63
CA ASP A 379 12.44 -5.97 13.56
C ASP A 379 12.54 -4.55 14.13
N GLN A 380 11.65 -3.64 13.71
CA GLN A 380 11.58 -2.28 14.23
C GLN A 380 11.40 -2.24 15.76
N ALA A 381 10.67 -3.20 16.35
CA ALA A 381 10.49 -3.29 17.80
C ALA A 381 11.80 -3.55 18.58
N LEU A 382 12.83 -4.13 17.95
CA LEU A 382 14.12 -4.45 18.57
C LEU A 382 15.17 -3.34 18.41
N HIS A 383 14.95 -2.37 17.53
CA HIS A 383 15.87 -1.24 17.33
C HIS A 383 15.89 -0.25 18.53
N PRO A 384 14.75 0.27 19.04
CA PRO A 384 14.71 1.16 20.21
C PRO A 384 15.37 0.58 21.46
N ILE A 385 15.24 -0.74 21.65
CA ILE A 385 15.88 -1.47 22.74
C ILE A 385 17.40 -1.22 22.73
N GLN A 386 18.02 -1.22 21.54
CA GLN A 386 19.47 -1.16 21.37
C GLN A 386 20.05 0.25 21.14
N ASP A 387 19.25 1.24 20.71
CA ASP A 387 19.78 2.58 20.41
C ASP A 387 20.29 3.28 21.68
N GLU A 388 21.51 3.84 21.60
CA GLU A 388 22.19 4.50 22.71
C GLU A 388 21.47 5.78 23.19
N ASN A 389 20.59 6.34 22.38
CA ASN A 389 19.80 7.54 22.66
C ASN A 389 18.34 7.22 23.03
N GLU A 390 17.96 5.94 23.04
CA GLU A 390 16.63 5.47 23.41
C GLU A 390 16.71 4.61 24.69
N MET A 391 16.89 3.29 24.56
CA MET A 391 16.84 2.35 25.70
C MET A 391 18.20 1.72 26.06
N ASN A 392 19.21 1.85 25.16
CA ASN A 392 20.63 1.51 25.34
C ASN A 392 20.93 0.10 25.90
N GLN A 393 20.12 -0.90 25.52
CA GLN A 393 20.13 -2.25 26.08
C GLN A 393 20.58 -3.29 25.04
N SER A 394 21.48 -4.20 25.44
CA SER A 394 21.86 -5.35 24.61
C SER A 394 20.73 -6.38 24.59
N LEU A 395 20.50 -7.04 23.44
CA LEU A 395 19.43 -8.05 23.37
C LEU A 395 19.71 -9.24 24.30
N GLU A 396 20.97 -9.61 24.48
CA GLU A 396 21.40 -10.65 25.42
C GLU A 396 21.02 -10.28 26.86
N GLN A 397 21.36 -9.07 27.31
CA GLN A 397 21.06 -8.56 28.64
C GLN A 397 19.55 -8.35 28.86
N MET A 398 18.81 -7.96 27.81
CA MET A 398 17.34 -7.92 27.83
C MET A 398 16.75 -9.31 28.05
N LEU A 399 17.22 -10.32 27.33
CA LEU A 399 16.75 -11.70 27.48
C LEU A 399 17.12 -12.29 28.85
N GLU A 400 18.32 -12.02 29.38
CA GLU A 400 18.69 -12.38 30.76
C GLU A 400 17.73 -11.79 31.80
N LYS A 401 17.32 -10.52 31.65
CA LYS A 401 16.33 -9.87 32.53
C LYS A 401 14.94 -10.49 32.42
N LEU A 402 14.47 -10.81 31.21
CA LEU A 402 13.15 -11.41 31.00
C LEU A 402 13.11 -12.87 31.50
N GLN A 403 14.15 -13.66 31.23
CA GLN A 403 14.20 -15.09 31.58
C GLN A 403 14.22 -15.31 33.11
N GLN A 404 14.64 -14.32 33.91
CA GLN A 404 14.54 -14.35 35.37
C GLN A 404 13.11 -14.20 35.91
N SER A 405 12.13 -13.85 35.07
CA SER A 405 10.74 -13.63 35.47
C SER A 405 9.86 -14.83 35.10
N SER A 406 9.36 -15.57 36.10
CA SER A 406 8.42 -16.68 35.86
C SER A 406 7.18 -16.24 35.09
N PHE A 407 6.68 -15.03 35.37
CA PHE A 407 5.56 -14.43 34.63
C PHE A 407 5.82 -14.38 33.11
N TYR A 408 7.04 -14.07 32.68
CA TYR A 408 7.35 -14.09 31.26
C TYR A 408 7.50 -15.52 30.73
N GLN A 409 8.12 -16.43 31.48
CA GLN A 409 8.16 -17.86 31.08
C GLN A 409 6.75 -18.41 30.84
N ASP A 410 5.81 -18.16 31.75
CA ASP A 410 4.41 -18.56 31.65
C ASP A 410 3.70 -17.89 30.45
N ALA A 411 3.99 -16.61 30.19
CA ALA A 411 3.37 -15.85 29.09
C ALA A 411 3.94 -16.21 27.70
N PHE A 412 5.24 -16.52 27.60
CA PHE A 412 5.84 -17.04 26.37
C PHE A 412 5.37 -18.48 26.10
N GLU A 413 5.20 -19.31 27.13
CA GLU A 413 4.56 -20.64 27.00
C GLU A 413 3.13 -20.51 26.44
N ALA A 414 2.31 -19.60 26.99
CA ALA A 414 0.94 -19.37 26.49
C ALA A 414 0.90 -18.83 25.04
N ALA A 415 1.89 -18.03 24.63
CA ALA A 415 1.92 -17.38 23.32
C ALA A 415 2.63 -18.21 22.21
N TYR A 416 3.56 -19.08 22.58
CA TYR A 416 4.47 -19.81 21.68
C TYR A 416 4.68 -21.29 22.03
N ASN A 417 3.93 -21.87 22.98
CA ASN A 417 4.03 -23.29 23.39
C ASN A 417 5.47 -23.68 23.82
N SER A 418 6.20 -22.72 24.39
CA SER A 418 7.59 -22.83 24.83
C SER A 418 7.93 -21.69 25.80
N PRO A 419 8.60 -21.92 26.95
CA PRO A 419 8.95 -20.88 27.92
C PRO A 419 10.29 -20.20 27.60
N GLU A 420 10.87 -20.52 26.44
CA GLU A 420 12.13 -19.97 25.94
C GLU A 420 11.89 -18.57 25.35
N ILE A 421 12.56 -17.58 25.92
CA ILE A 421 12.44 -16.19 25.50
C ILE A 421 13.55 -15.89 24.49
N THR A 422 13.16 -15.49 23.28
CA THR A 422 14.09 -15.09 22.21
C THR A 422 13.78 -13.68 21.74
N SER A 423 14.77 -12.97 21.18
CA SER A 423 14.58 -11.63 20.62
C SER A 423 13.54 -11.64 19.50
N GLU A 424 13.51 -12.69 18.68
CA GLU A 424 12.47 -12.92 17.68
C GLU A 424 11.08 -13.01 18.31
N ARG A 425 10.87 -13.83 19.34
CA ARG A 425 9.56 -13.94 20.02
C ARG A 425 9.16 -12.63 20.73
N VAL A 426 10.12 -11.86 21.28
CA VAL A 426 9.87 -10.50 21.81
C VAL A 426 9.36 -9.56 20.71
N GLY A 427 10.03 -9.53 19.55
CA GLY A 427 9.61 -8.74 18.40
C GLY A 427 8.25 -9.18 17.83
N LEU A 428 8.02 -10.49 17.70
CA LEU A 428 6.76 -11.08 17.25
C LEU A 428 5.58 -10.72 18.17
N ALA A 429 5.78 -10.67 19.50
CA ALA A 429 4.75 -10.32 20.45
C ALA A 429 4.42 -8.82 20.40
N ILE A 430 5.44 -7.94 20.39
CA ILE A 430 5.24 -6.49 20.27
C ILE A 430 4.59 -6.13 18.91
N GLU A 431 4.97 -6.81 17.82
CA GLU A 431 4.28 -6.74 16.53
C GLU A 431 2.80 -7.11 16.67
N ASN A 432 2.47 -8.24 17.28
CA ASN A 432 1.09 -8.68 17.50
C ASN A 432 0.26 -7.61 18.21
N PHE A 433 0.79 -7.01 19.29
CA PHE A 433 0.16 -5.92 20.02
C PHE A 433 -0.04 -4.65 19.17
N LEU A 434 1.01 -4.20 18.48
CA LEU A 434 0.96 -2.97 17.68
C LEU A 434 0.05 -3.10 16.45
N LEU A 435 -0.11 -4.29 15.89
CA LEU A 435 -1.09 -4.58 14.84
C LEU A 435 -2.56 -4.39 15.29
N THR A 436 -2.84 -4.38 16.60
CA THR A 436 -4.19 -4.08 17.14
C THR A 436 -4.49 -2.58 17.26
N LYS A 437 -3.49 -1.70 17.10
CA LYS A 437 -3.65 -0.25 17.30
C LYS A 437 -4.21 0.41 16.04
N LEU A 438 -5.52 0.25 15.87
CA LEU A 438 -6.27 0.70 14.71
C LEU A 438 -7.07 1.98 15.02
N SER A 439 -7.06 2.93 14.09
CA SER A 439 -7.76 4.22 14.17
C SER A 439 -8.56 4.44 12.89
N PHE A 440 -9.89 4.46 13.01
CA PHE A 440 -10.84 4.33 11.89
C PHE A 440 -12.23 4.95 12.09
N ASP A 441 -12.48 5.62 13.22
CA ASP A 441 -13.77 6.22 13.56
C ASP A 441 -13.68 7.76 13.70
N SER A 442 -12.84 8.41 12.89
CA SER A 442 -12.70 9.87 12.90
C SER A 442 -13.97 10.59 12.44
N LYS A 443 -14.05 11.92 12.66
CA LYS A 443 -15.15 12.74 12.11
C LYS A 443 -15.28 12.59 10.60
N PHE A 444 -14.15 12.48 9.88
CA PHE A 444 -14.13 12.21 8.45
C PHE A 444 -14.73 10.84 8.11
N ASP A 445 -14.33 9.76 8.80
CA ASP A 445 -14.85 8.41 8.56
C ASP A 445 -16.37 8.33 8.79
N LYS A 446 -16.84 8.92 9.90
CA LYS A 446 -18.27 9.08 10.21
C LYS A 446 -19.02 9.86 9.13
N SER A 447 -18.36 10.80 8.43
CA SER A 447 -18.97 11.56 7.33
C SER A 447 -19.08 10.77 6.03
N LEU A 448 -18.10 9.90 5.72
CA LEU A 448 -18.16 9.01 4.54
C LEU A 448 -19.35 8.03 4.59
N ILE A 449 -19.75 7.61 5.79
CA ILE A 449 -20.93 6.76 6.04
C ILE A 449 -22.20 7.55 6.40
N GLY A 450 -22.17 8.88 6.26
CA GLY A 450 -23.34 9.75 6.41
C GLY A 450 -23.86 9.97 7.84
N GLN A 451 -23.12 9.52 8.87
CA GLN A 451 -23.51 9.71 10.29
C GLN A 451 -23.31 11.16 10.76
N VAL A 452 -22.30 11.85 10.21
CA VAL A 452 -21.94 13.23 10.55
C VAL A 452 -21.82 14.06 9.27
N GLN A 453 -22.12 15.36 9.33
CA GLN A 453 -21.85 16.29 8.24
C GLN A 453 -20.58 17.11 8.52
N LEU A 454 -19.69 17.16 7.53
CA LEU A 454 -18.62 18.15 7.48
C LEU A 454 -19.23 19.55 7.26
N THR A 455 -18.66 20.56 7.90
CA THR A 455 -18.98 21.98 7.72
C THR A 455 -18.57 22.47 6.33
N SER A 456 -18.97 23.69 5.95
CA SER A 456 -18.51 24.33 4.72
C SER A 456 -16.99 24.46 4.65
N MET A 457 -16.35 24.80 5.77
CA MET A 457 -14.89 24.97 5.87
C MET A 457 -14.15 23.63 5.69
N GLU A 458 -14.61 22.58 6.38
CA GLU A 458 -14.04 21.23 6.27
C GLU A 458 -14.27 20.62 4.87
N LYS A 459 -15.42 20.93 4.24
CA LYS A 459 -15.69 20.54 2.84
C LYS A 459 -14.79 21.26 1.85
N ARG A 460 -14.50 22.55 2.06
CA ARG A 460 -13.53 23.32 1.25
C ARG A 460 -12.11 22.78 1.43
N GLY A 461 -11.72 22.41 2.65
CA GLY A 461 -10.42 21.77 2.90
C GLY A 461 -10.27 20.43 2.18
N LEU A 462 -11.30 19.58 2.23
CA LEU A 462 -11.34 18.31 1.48
C LEU A 462 -11.28 18.54 -0.05
N GLU A 463 -12.00 19.56 -0.56
CA GLU A 463 -11.95 19.94 -1.98
C GLU A 463 -10.54 20.35 -2.40
N LEU A 464 -9.89 21.24 -1.64
CA LEU A 464 -8.52 21.70 -1.89
C LEU A 464 -7.53 20.53 -1.84
N PHE A 465 -7.60 19.70 -0.80
CA PHE A 465 -6.73 18.55 -0.59
C PHE A 465 -6.79 17.53 -1.74
N MET A 466 -7.98 17.35 -2.33
CA MET A 466 -8.26 16.41 -3.44
C MET A 466 -8.23 17.06 -4.83
N THR A 467 -7.76 18.31 -4.96
CA THR A 467 -7.69 19.02 -6.25
C THR A 467 -6.25 19.40 -6.56
N GLU A 468 -5.85 19.19 -7.82
CA GLU A 468 -4.53 19.56 -8.31
C GLU A 468 -4.32 21.07 -8.40
N HIS A 469 -3.05 21.49 -8.45
CA HIS A 469 -2.66 22.86 -8.78
C HIS A 469 -2.30 22.97 -10.28
N GLU A 470 -3.26 23.36 -11.12
CA GLU A 470 -3.10 23.46 -12.57
C GLU A 470 -3.39 24.87 -13.13
N PRO A 471 -2.39 25.52 -13.74
CA PRO A 471 -2.56 26.77 -14.48
C PRO A 471 -3.43 26.69 -15.75
N ARG A 472 -3.35 25.61 -16.56
CA ARG A 472 -4.09 25.48 -17.84
C ARG A 472 -5.60 25.47 -17.65
N SER A 473 -6.09 24.68 -16.68
CA SER A 473 -7.51 24.56 -16.33
C SER A 473 -7.97 25.63 -15.32
N LYS A 474 -7.02 26.40 -14.75
CA LYS A 474 -7.24 27.40 -13.68
C LYS A 474 -7.89 26.80 -12.43
N ARG A 475 -7.59 25.53 -12.14
CA ARG A 475 -8.00 24.83 -10.92
C ARG A 475 -6.83 24.84 -9.96
N PHE A 476 -6.97 25.55 -8.85
CA PHE A 476 -5.91 25.74 -7.87
C PHE A 476 -6.32 25.10 -6.54
N GLY A 477 -6.07 23.80 -6.43
CA GLY A 477 -6.11 23.07 -5.17
C GLY A 477 -4.74 23.03 -4.49
N ALA A 478 -4.61 22.13 -3.53
CA ALA A 478 -3.43 21.97 -2.68
C ALA A 478 -2.63 20.68 -2.98
N ASP A 479 -3.12 19.83 -3.89
CA ASP A 479 -2.38 18.70 -4.48
C ASP A 479 -1.94 17.58 -3.50
N CYS A 480 -2.34 17.67 -2.23
CA CYS A 480 -1.85 16.83 -1.13
C CYS A 480 -2.10 15.33 -1.33
N PHE A 481 -3.21 14.99 -2.00
CA PHE A 481 -3.65 13.63 -2.27
C PHE A 481 -2.70 12.77 -3.11
N HIS A 482 -1.72 13.36 -3.82
CA HIS A 482 -0.67 12.61 -4.52
C HIS A 482 0.16 11.73 -3.59
N CYS A 483 0.56 12.25 -2.43
CA CYS A 483 1.28 11.51 -1.38
C CYS A 483 0.32 11.04 -0.28
N HIS A 484 -0.59 11.90 0.18
CA HIS A 484 -1.48 11.61 1.31
C HIS A 484 -2.85 11.07 0.86
N GLY A 485 -2.86 10.16 -0.10
CA GLY A 485 -4.07 9.57 -0.69
C GLY A 485 -4.67 8.40 0.11
N GLY A 486 -5.83 7.93 -0.37
CA GLY A 486 -6.47 6.68 0.09
C GLY A 486 -6.99 6.67 1.54
N PRO A 487 -7.48 5.51 2.03
CA PRO A 487 -8.10 5.41 3.36
C PRO A 487 -7.18 5.71 4.55
N LEU A 488 -5.85 5.69 4.36
CA LEU A 488 -4.86 5.97 5.41
C LEU A 488 -4.20 7.35 5.30
N PHE A 489 -4.55 8.18 4.31
CA PHE A 489 -3.91 9.48 4.06
C PHE A 489 -2.37 9.39 3.97
N SER A 490 -1.90 8.34 3.28
CA SER A 490 -0.49 8.05 3.01
C SER A 490 -0.41 6.97 1.93
N ASP A 491 0.43 7.19 0.93
CA ASP A 491 0.83 6.22 -0.08
C ASP A 491 1.97 5.30 0.39
N GLN A 492 2.51 5.57 1.59
CA GLN A 492 3.60 4.88 2.27
C GLN A 492 4.95 4.88 1.54
N ARG A 493 5.14 5.71 0.51
CA ARG A 493 6.42 5.84 -0.20
C ARG A 493 7.34 6.85 0.50
N PHE A 494 8.44 7.20 -0.15
CA PHE A 494 9.51 8.04 0.38
C PHE A 494 9.71 9.27 -0.51
N HIS A 495 9.51 10.45 0.05
CA HIS A 495 9.54 11.73 -0.66
C HIS A 495 10.43 12.72 0.06
N ASN A 496 11.01 13.67 -0.69
CA ASN A 496 11.59 14.88 -0.13
C ASN A 496 10.56 16.00 -0.34
N ASN A 497 10.18 16.67 0.74
CA ASN A 497 9.17 17.73 0.77
C ASN A 497 9.77 19.14 0.88
N GLY A 498 11.06 19.33 0.56
CA GLY A 498 11.70 20.64 0.50
C GLY A 498 11.93 21.33 1.85
N LEU A 499 12.04 20.56 2.95
CA LEU A 499 12.32 21.12 4.28
C LEU A 499 13.73 21.72 4.41
N ASP A 500 14.72 21.07 3.81
CA ASP A 500 16.14 21.44 3.86
C ASP A 500 16.75 21.37 2.45
N ASP A 501 17.98 21.87 2.29
CA ASP A 501 18.82 21.56 1.13
C ASP A 501 19.60 20.24 1.28
N LEU A 502 20.35 19.87 0.22
CA LEU A 502 21.11 18.62 0.17
C LEU A 502 22.40 18.61 1.02
N SER A 503 22.64 19.64 1.83
CA SER A 503 23.69 19.71 2.86
C SER A 503 23.18 19.37 4.28
N THR A 504 21.88 19.10 4.44
CA THR A 504 21.29 18.72 5.74
C THR A 504 22.03 17.57 6.44
N ARG A 505 22.05 17.62 7.78
CA ARG A 505 22.71 16.62 8.62
C ARG A 505 21.94 15.30 8.66
N ASP A 506 20.62 15.32 8.47
CA ASP A 506 19.83 14.11 8.32
C ASP A 506 19.56 13.79 6.85
N LEU A 507 20.47 13.01 6.27
CA LEU A 507 20.36 12.55 4.88
C LEU A 507 19.15 11.62 4.62
N GLY A 508 18.36 11.25 5.64
CA GLY A 508 17.18 10.40 5.50
C GLY A 508 17.51 9.02 4.92
N ARG A 509 16.68 8.53 4.01
CA ARG A 509 16.80 7.20 3.38
C ARG A 509 18.17 6.89 2.77
N PHE A 510 18.90 7.91 2.28
CA PHE A 510 20.29 7.78 1.81
C PHE A 510 21.22 7.07 2.80
N GLN A 511 21.02 7.25 4.11
CA GLN A 511 21.86 6.64 5.15
C GLN A 511 21.88 5.11 5.07
N TYR A 512 20.80 4.50 4.57
CA TYR A 512 20.66 3.05 4.39
C TYR A 512 20.97 2.61 2.94
N THR A 513 20.55 3.39 1.94
CA THR A 513 20.63 2.94 0.52
C THR A 513 21.89 3.39 -0.22
N GLY A 514 22.58 4.43 0.23
CA GLY A 514 23.73 5.04 -0.44
C GLY A 514 23.42 5.72 -1.79
N ARG A 515 22.16 5.74 -2.24
CA ARG A 515 21.76 6.29 -3.54
C ARG A 515 21.59 7.80 -3.42
N ALA A 516 22.31 8.60 -4.22
CA ALA A 516 22.25 10.06 -4.17
C ALA A 516 20.82 10.65 -4.25
N ARG A 517 19.93 10.00 -5.02
CA ARG A 517 18.51 10.35 -5.17
C ARG A 517 17.67 10.17 -3.90
N ASP A 518 18.12 9.31 -2.99
CA ASP A 518 17.42 9.00 -1.74
C ASP A 518 17.77 10.01 -0.62
N ARG A 519 18.62 11.00 -0.89
CA ARG A 519 19.03 12.01 0.10
C ARG A 519 17.87 12.96 0.42
N GLY A 520 17.53 13.02 1.70
CA GLY A 520 16.41 13.79 2.22
C GLY A 520 15.04 13.19 1.86
N LEU A 521 14.98 11.94 1.37
CA LEU A 521 13.70 11.23 1.28
C LEU A 521 13.32 10.68 2.67
N PHE A 522 12.08 10.92 3.07
CA PHE A 522 11.46 10.37 4.27
C PHE A 522 10.08 9.76 3.94
N MET A 523 9.62 8.82 4.75
CA MET A 523 8.35 8.13 4.57
C MET A 523 7.16 9.10 4.70
N THR A 524 6.18 9.00 3.79
CA THR A 524 4.89 9.70 3.89
C THR A 524 4.17 9.29 5.20
N PRO A 525 4.03 10.17 6.22
CA PRO A 525 3.26 9.84 7.41
C PRO A 525 1.76 9.77 7.09
N SER A 526 1.00 9.01 7.88
CA SER A 526 -0.46 9.06 7.82
C SER A 526 -0.94 10.37 8.44
N LEU A 527 -1.87 11.08 7.78
CA LEU A 527 -2.49 12.28 8.35
C LEU A 527 -3.67 11.98 9.29
N ARG A 528 -3.93 10.71 9.60
CA ARG A 528 -4.89 10.35 10.66
C ARG A 528 -4.34 10.81 12.01
N ASN A 529 -5.20 11.32 12.88
CA ASN A 529 -4.82 11.91 14.17
C ASN A 529 -3.79 13.05 14.10
N ILE A 530 -3.50 13.63 12.93
CA ILE A 530 -2.41 14.60 12.77
C ILE A 530 -2.55 15.80 13.70
N ALA A 531 -3.77 16.24 14.01
CA ALA A 531 -4.03 17.36 14.91
C ALA A 531 -3.68 17.11 16.40
N VAL A 532 -3.25 15.90 16.77
CA VAL A 532 -2.75 15.56 18.13
C VAL A 532 -1.35 14.94 18.13
N THR A 533 -0.66 14.90 16.98
CA THR A 533 0.67 14.27 16.84
C THR A 533 1.77 15.28 16.50
N GLY A 534 1.64 16.52 16.99
CA GLY A 534 2.69 17.54 16.89
C GLY A 534 3.80 17.33 17.93
N PRO A 535 4.95 18.02 17.78
CA PRO A 535 5.31 18.90 16.66
C PRO A 535 5.64 18.10 15.40
N TYR A 536 5.63 18.77 14.25
CA TYR A 536 5.52 18.14 12.94
C TYR A 536 6.85 18.02 12.18
N MET A 537 6.82 17.19 11.13
CA MET A 537 7.96 16.73 10.34
C MET A 537 8.90 15.77 11.08
N HIS A 538 9.84 15.17 10.36
CA HIS A 538 10.75 14.15 10.88
C HIS A 538 11.62 14.63 12.05
N ASP A 539 11.78 15.94 12.22
CA ASP A 539 12.62 16.62 13.21
C ASP A 539 11.83 17.54 14.16
N GLY A 540 10.49 17.53 14.09
CA GLY A 540 9.62 18.27 15.00
C GLY A 540 9.76 19.80 14.93
N ARG A 541 10.09 20.37 13.76
CA ARG A 541 10.43 21.79 13.60
C ARG A 541 9.26 22.78 13.55
N PHE A 542 8.01 22.29 13.48
CA PHE A 542 6.80 23.11 13.43
C PHE A 542 5.84 22.73 14.55
N ASP A 543 5.32 23.68 15.30
CA ASP A 543 4.42 23.42 16.43
C ASP A 543 2.96 23.28 15.97
N THR A 544 2.61 23.81 14.79
CA THR A 544 1.21 23.96 14.32
C THR A 544 0.98 23.35 12.92
N LEU A 545 -0.27 22.96 12.63
CA LEU A 545 -0.67 22.53 11.28
C LEU A 545 -0.68 23.72 10.31
N GLU A 546 -0.91 24.91 10.85
CA GLU A 546 -0.86 26.19 10.18
C GLU A 546 0.54 26.46 9.60
N GLU A 547 1.62 26.21 10.34
CA GLU A 547 3.01 26.24 9.84
C GLU A 547 3.30 25.14 8.81
N VAL A 548 2.77 23.92 9.02
CA VAL A 548 2.90 22.82 8.04
C VAL A 548 2.26 23.20 6.71
N VAL A 549 1.10 23.86 6.71
CA VAL A 549 0.45 24.36 5.47
C VAL A 549 1.24 25.52 4.87
N ALA A 550 1.76 26.45 5.68
CA ALA A 550 2.62 27.54 5.19
C ALA A 550 3.89 27.02 4.48
N HIS A 551 4.50 25.93 4.98
CA HIS A 551 5.65 25.28 4.34
C HIS A 551 5.36 24.86 2.89
N TYR A 552 4.23 24.20 2.63
CA TYR A 552 3.82 23.84 1.26
C TYR A 552 3.30 25.05 0.46
N ASN A 553 2.79 26.08 1.14
CA ASN A 553 2.25 27.27 0.49
C ASN A 553 3.32 28.20 -0.09
N GLU A 554 4.45 28.36 0.61
CA GLU A 554 5.52 29.31 0.24
C GLU A 554 6.95 28.91 0.67
N GLY A 555 7.11 27.93 1.58
CA GLY A 555 8.41 27.57 2.20
C GLY A 555 9.27 26.52 1.46
N LEU A 556 8.80 25.94 0.35
CA LEU A 556 9.46 24.81 -0.33
C LEU A 556 10.88 25.12 -0.85
N ILE A 557 11.91 24.51 -0.26
CA ILE A 557 13.27 24.54 -0.79
C ILE A 557 13.36 23.64 -2.04
N ARG A 558 13.72 24.25 -3.18
CA ARG A 558 13.75 23.57 -4.48
C ARG A 558 15.17 23.12 -4.84
N HIS A 559 15.36 21.81 -4.97
CA HIS A 559 16.61 21.16 -5.37
C HIS A 559 16.35 19.88 -6.18
N GLU A 560 17.38 19.25 -6.74
CA GLU A 560 17.24 18.10 -7.65
C GLU A 560 16.50 16.88 -7.09
N ASN A 561 16.53 16.62 -5.77
CA ASN A 561 15.79 15.53 -5.13
C ASN A 561 14.34 15.89 -4.73
N LEU A 562 13.89 17.14 -4.83
CA LEU A 562 12.52 17.54 -4.41
C LEU A 562 11.51 16.73 -5.23
N ASP A 563 10.45 16.24 -4.58
CA ASP A 563 9.47 15.36 -5.23
C ASP A 563 8.89 15.95 -6.54
N PRO A 564 8.68 15.16 -7.62
CA PRO A 564 8.09 15.67 -8.87
C PRO A 564 6.76 16.40 -8.69
N ASN A 565 5.92 15.95 -7.75
CA ASN A 565 4.59 16.51 -7.51
C ASN A 565 4.65 17.87 -6.78
N LEU A 566 5.75 18.16 -6.08
CA LEU A 566 6.02 19.50 -5.52
C LEU A 566 6.85 20.36 -6.50
N LEU A 567 7.75 19.74 -7.25
CA LEU A 567 8.61 20.41 -8.22
C LEU A 567 7.83 20.87 -9.49
N LYS A 568 6.64 20.31 -9.76
CA LYS A 568 5.70 20.81 -10.79
C LYS A 568 5.02 22.13 -10.38
N HIS A 569 4.90 22.44 -9.08
CA HIS A 569 4.30 23.69 -8.57
C HIS A 569 5.15 24.94 -8.87
N PRO A 570 4.58 26.15 -8.78
CA PRO A 570 5.33 27.40 -8.93
C PRO A 570 6.54 27.52 -7.97
N PRO A 571 7.59 28.29 -8.33
CA PRO A 571 8.76 28.47 -7.46
C PRO A 571 8.48 29.11 -6.09
N GLY A 572 7.36 29.83 -5.95
CA GLY A 572 6.89 30.41 -4.68
C GLY A 572 5.78 29.61 -3.99
N GLY A 573 5.68 28.31 -4.28
CA GLY A 573 4.67 27.42 -3.70
C GLY A 573 3.25 27.57 -4.30
N LEU A 574 2.24 27.13 -3.55
CA LEU A 574 0.85 26.99 -4.01
C LEU A 574 0.07 28.32 -4.09
N GLY A 575 0.44 29.34 -3.31
CA GLY A 575 -0.23 30.66 -3.33
C GLY A 575 -1.70 30.66 -2.87
N LEU A 576 -2.07 29.76 -1.96
CA LEU A 576 -3.41 29.64 -1.37
C LEU A 576 -3.76 30.86 -0.52
N SER A 577 -5.03 31.27 -0.55
CA SER A 577 -5.53 32.33 0.34
C SER A 577 -5.54 31.88 1.80
N SER A 578 -5.50 32.82 2.76
CA SER A 578 -5.59 32.49 4.20
C SER A 578 -6.82 31.63 4.52
N ASN A 579 -7.97 31.93 3.90
CA ASN A 579 -9.19 31.14 4.05
C ASN A 579 -9.05 29.69 3.52
N ASP A 580 -8.28 29.48 2.45
CA ASP A 580 -8.02 28.14 1.90
C ASP A 580 -7.02 27.37 2.77
N GLN A 581 -6.04 28.05 3.37
CA GLN A 581 -5.12 27.45 4.35
C GLN A 581 -5.86 27.06 5.64
N GLU A 582 -6.71 27.94 6.17
CA GLU A 582 -7.63 27.64 7.28
C GLU A 582 -8.56 26.45 6.94
N ALA A 583 -9.07 26.39 5.70
CA ALA A 583 -9.92 25.29 5.25
C ALA A 583 -9.18 23.94 5.24
N LEU A 584 -7.94 23.89 4.73
CA LEU A 584 -7.09 22.69 4.79
C LEU A 584 -6.87 22.25 6.24
N VAL A 585 -6.49 23.16 7.12
CA VAL A 585 -6.25 22.83 8.53
C VAL A 585 -7.54 22.37 9.24
N ALA A 586 -8.69 22.99 8.93
CA ALA A 586 -9.99 22.53 9.43
C ALA A 586 -10.29 21.10 8.97
N PHE A 587 -10.01 20.76 7.70
CA PHE A 587 -10.16 19.39 7.19
C PHE A 587 -9.20 18.39 7.87
N LEU A 588 -7.91 18.74 8.03
CA LEU A 588 -6.95 17.88 8.72
C LEU A 588 -7.37 17.57 10.17
N LYS A 589 -7.95 18.56 10.86
CA LYS A 589 -8.52 18.41 12.21
C LYS A 589 -9.74 17.45 12.27
N THR A 590 -10.33 17.05 11.12
CA THR A 590 -11.39 16.01 11.06
C THR A 590 -10.87 14.57 10.99
N LEU A 591 -9.56 14.38 10.80
CA LEU A 591 -8.93 13.07 10.66
C LEU A 591 -8.56 12.43 12.02
N THR A 592 -8.85 13.12 13.12
CA THR A 592 -8.66 12.64 14.50
C THR A 592 -9.75 11.67 14.91
N ASP A 593 -9.34 10.55 15.53
CA ASP A 593 -10.20 9.54 16.12
C ASP A 593 -10.13 9.67 17.65
N ASP A 594 -11.05 10.46 18.23
CA ASP A 594 -11.10 10.72 19.66
C ASP A 594 -11.18 9.43 20.50
N SER A 595 -11.73 8.35 19.94
CA SER A 595 -11.86 7.04 20.61
C SER A 595 -10.54 6.28 20.71
N PHE A 596 -9.59 6.58 19.81
CA PHE A 596 -8.22 6.04 19.84
C PHE A 596 -7.30 6.84 20.77
N VAL A 597 -7.45 8.17 20.77
CA VAL A 597 -6.59 9.11 21.50
C VAL A 597 -6.99 9.21 22.99
N SER A 598 -8.30 9.24 23.25
CA SER A 598 -8.90 9.21 24.58
C SER A 598 -9.89 8.06 24.68
N PRO A 599 -9.42 6.79 24.67
CA PRO A 599 -10.27 5.66 24.91
C PRO A 599 -10.97 5.85 26.25
N LEU A 600 -12.31 5.83 26.24
CA LEU A 600 -13.09 5.81 27.46
C LEU A 600 -12.58 4.68 28.36
N SER A 601 -12.61 4.88 29.68
CA SER A 601 -12.25 3.86 30.66
C SER A 601 -13.31 2.76 30.76
N SER A 602 -13.68 2.16 29.63
CA SER A 602 -14.40 0.90 29.56
C SER A 602 -13.48 -0.19 30.09
N GLY A 603 -13.85 -0.76 31.25
CA GLY A 603 -13.34 -2.07 31.60
C GLY A 603 -13.67 -3.07 30.49
N LEU A 604 -12.78 -4.03 30.27
CA LEU A 604 -13.08 -5.20 29.46
C LEU A 604 -14.35 -5.89 30.00
N PRO A 605 -15.21 -6.45 29.13
CA PRO A 605 -16.31 -7.31 29.54
C PRO A 605 -15.81 -8.63 30.16
#